data_AF-A0AAN8JCM5-F1
#
_entry.id   AF-A0AAN8JCM5-F1
#
_cell.length_a   1.000
_cell.length_b   1.000
_cell.length_c   1.000
_cell.angle_alpha   90.00
_cell.angle_beta   90.00
_cell.angle_gamma   90.00
#
_symmetry.space_group_name_H-M   'P 1'
#
loop_
_entity.id
_entity.type
_entity.pdbx_description
1 polymer ?
#
loop_
_entity_poly.entity_id
_entity_poly.type
_entity_poly.pdbx_seq_one_letter_code
_entity_poly.pdbx_strand_id
1 'polypeptide(L)'
;MGMTDHQYRRAPNATFGFIDGKVRAAKNKTLMWLNSKSTQDQERIIYFSISKARSKRAIRKKREEQMRATYLQRQAEKVTQKDTQYRGRIEKIIKKAIADQNLTVDSLKAVLKDVMSTEVAETKIKRICKIIANPEEIVDTYLDHYFNEDNMDVRYHGKPVEILLPTKRKPLSVEIAYWIVDQSEADAEDYTMTLSQVLTDYLLDDLTFLEV
;
A
#
# COMPACT_ATOMS: atom_id res chain seq x y z
N MET A 1 -19.29 41.53 12.69
CA MET A 1 -19.60 40.09 12.87
C MET A 1 -20.95 39.79 12.22
N GLY A 2 -21.04 38.79 11.35
CA GLY A 2 -22.27 38.48 10.59
C GLY A 2 -23.26 37.58 11.34
N MET A 3 -24.49 37.43 10.80
CA MET A 3 -25.55 36.59 11.41
C MET A 3 -25.10 35.14 11.68
N THR A 4 -24.23 34.57 10.83
CA THR A 4 -23.70 33.21 10.98
C THR A 4 -22.80 33.08 12.21
N ASP A 5 -21.88 34.03 12.42
CA ASP A 5 -20.99 34.06 13.59
C ASP A 5 -21.78 34.25 14.90
N HIS A 6 -22.77 35.14 14.89
CA HIS A 6 -23.69 35.30 16.02
C HIS A 6 -24.46 34.01 16.36
N GLN A 7 -24.94 33.26 15.37
CA GLN A 7 -25.64 31.99 15.62
C GLN A 7 -24.70 30.87 16.05
N TYR A 8 -23.46 30.85 15.54
CA TYR A 8 -22.43 29.90 15.95
C TYR A 8 -22.06 30.07 17.43
N ARG A 9 -21.84 31.30 17.89
CA ARG A 9 -21.54 31.61 19.30
C ARG A 9 -22.66 31.23 20.26
N ARG A 10 -23.92 31.32 19.82
CA ARG A 10 -25.10 30.95 20.63
C ARG A 10 -25.37 29.45 20.67
N ALA A 11 -24.85 28.70 19.71
CA ALA A 11 -25.05 27.25 19.62
C ALA A 11 -23.79 26.58 19.05
N PRO A 12 -22.68 26.55 19.80
CA PRO A 12 -21.39 26.06 19.31
C PRO A 12 -21.42 24.57 18.97
N ASN A 13 -22.30 23.80 19.61
CA ASN A 13 -22.48 22.36 19.37
C ASN A 13 -23.42 22.06 18.20
N ALA A 14 -24.01 23.09 17.55
CA ALA A 14 -24.88 22.87 16.41
C ALA A 14 -24.08 22.62 15.13
N THR A 15 -24.56 21.69 14.30
CA THR A 15 -23.96 21.47 12.99
C THR A 15 -24.02 22.73 12.14
N PHE A 16 -23.01 22.96 11.31
CA PHE A 16 -22.98 24.12 10.41
C PHE A 16 -24.22 24.22 9.52
N GLY A 17 -24.73 23.08 9.06
CA GLY A 17 -25.96 23.02 8.26
C GLY A 17 -27.21 23.49 9.02
N PHE A 18 -27.28 23.27 10.34
CA PHE A 18 -28.36 23.81 11.18
C PHE A 18 -28.25 25.33 11.32
N ILE A 19 -27.04 25.84 11.58
CA ILE A 19 -26.78 27.28 11.71
C ILE A 19 -27.12 28.01 10.41
N ASP A 20 -26.64 27.50 9.27
CA ASP A 20 -26.90 28.04 7.95
C ASP A 20 -28.38 27.97 7.57
N GLY A 21 -29.06 26.86 7.90
CA GLY A 21 -30.51 26.72 7.75
C GLY A 21 -31.28 27.77 8.55
N LYS A 22 -30.89 28.03 9.80
CA LYS A 22 -31.51 29.03 10.68
C LYS A 22 -31.31 30.46 10.17
N VAL A 23 -30.11 30.80 9.70
CA VAL A 23 -29.82 32.12 9.10
C VAL A 23 -30.67 32.33 7.85
N ARG A 24 -30.78 31.33 6.98
CA ARG A 24 -31.60 31.40 5.77
C ARG A 24 -33.10 31.52 6.08
N ALA A 25 -33.59 30.75 7.05
CA ALA A 25 -34.99 30.83 7.47
C ALA A 25 -35.35 32.21 8.03
N ALA A 26 -34.43 32.82 8.79
CA ALA A 26 -34.60 34.18 9.30
C ALA A 26 -34.60 35.23 8.17
N LYS A 27 -33.62 35.17 7.25
CA LYS A 27 -33.53 36.08 6.11
C LYS A 27 -34.75 36.00 5.18
N ASN A 28 -35.23 34.79 4.93
CA ASN A 28 -36.34 34.55 4.01
C ASN A 28 -37.72 34.69 4.68
N LYS A 29 -37.78 35.14 5.95
CA LYS A 29 -39.02 35.26 6.74
C LYS A 29 -39.87 33.97 6.71
N THR A 30 -39.21 32.82 6.69
CA THR A 30 -39.86 31.51 6.47
C THR A 30 -40.90 31.18 7.53
N LEU A 31 -40.67 31.58 8.79
CA LEU A 31 -41.65 31.41 9.87
C LEU A 31 -42.91 32.27 9.67
N MET A 32 -42.76 33.52 9.23
CA MET A 32 -43.92 34.39 8.94
C MET A 32 -44.74 33.82 7.78
N TRP A 33 -44.07 33.35 6.73
CA TRP A 33 -44.72 32.70 5.60
C TRP A 33 -45.47 31.43 6.03
N LEU A 34 -44.84 30.59 6.87
CA LEU A 34 -45.45 29.36 7.37
C LEU A 34 -46.69 29.67 8.23
N ASN A 35 -46.59 30.65 9.13
CA ASN A 35 -47.69 31.07 10.01
C ASN A 35 -48.88 31.68 9.25
N SER A 36 -48.71 32.10 7.98
CA SER A 36 -49.82 32.57 7.14
C SER A 36 -50.64 31.45 6.51
N LYS A 37 -50.26 30.17 6.72
CA LYS A 37 -50.98 28.99 6.22
C LYS A 37 -51.92 28.41 7.27
N SER A 38 -52.90 27.63 6.83
CA SER A 38 -53.75 26.82 7.72
C SER A 38 -52.91 25.84 8.54
N THR A 39 -53.36 25.46 9.74
CA THR A 39 -52.64 24.51 10.60
C THR A 39 -52.36 23.19 9.87
N GLN A 40 -53.33 22.69 9.10
CA GLN A 40 -53.19 21.46 8.31
C GLN A 40 -52.10 21.58 7.23
N ASP A 41 -52.01 22.73 6.55
CA ASP A 41 -50.96 22.96 5.57
C ASP A 41 -49.58 23.14 6.21
N GLN A 42 -49.52 23.79 7.38
CA GLN A 42 -48.27 23.93 8.14
C GLN A 42 -47.68 22.57 8.49
N GLU A 43 -48.51 21.68 9.07
CA GLU A 43 -48.11 20.32 9.41
C GLU A 43 -47.62 19.56 8.18
N ARG A 44 -48.38 19.60 7.08
CA ARG A 44 -48.00 18.94 5.82
C ARG A 44 -46.65 19.43 5.30
N ILE A 45 -46.40 20.74 5.31
CA ILE A 45 -45.14 21.34 4.86
C ILE A 45 -43.97 20.93 5.76
N ILE A 46 -44.19 20.90 7.09
CA ILE A 46 -43.18 20.46 8.06
C ILE A 46 -42.83 18.99 7.84
N TYR A 47 -43.82 18.10 7.76
CA TYR A 47 -43.61 16.67 7.52
C TYR A 47 -42.88 16.41 6.21
N PHE A 48 -43.29 17.08 5.13
CA PHE A 48 -42.61 16.98 3.84
C PHE A 48 -41.14 17.41 3.95
N SER A 49 -40.88 18.55 4.58
CA SER A 49 -39.53 19.10 4.75
C SER A 49 -38.63 18.17 5.57
N ILE A 50 -39.16 17.59 6.65
CA ILE A 50 -38.46 16.59 7.47
C ILE A 50 -38.13 15.35 6.63
N SER A 51 -39.11 14.81 5.90
CA SER A 51 -38.93 13.64 5.05
C SER A 51 -37.84 13.86 3.99
N LYS A 52 -37.89 15.00 3.28
CA LYS A 52 -36.86 15.36 2.29
C LYS A 52 -35.50 15.58 2.92
N ALA A 53 -35.43 16.18 4.11
CA ALA A 53 -34.17 16.34 4.83
C ALA A 53 -33.55 14.99 5.22
N ARG A 54 -34.37 14.04 5.71
CA ARG A 54 -33.92 12.67 6.03
C ARG A 54 -33.39 11.95 4.80
N SER A 55 -34.13 12.00 3.69
CA SER A 55 -33.71 11.41 2.41
C SER A 55 -32.37 12.01 1.92
N LYS A 56 -32.22 13.34 1.95
CA LYS A 56 -30.96 14.00 1.58
C LYS A 56 -29.79 13.58 2.47
N ARG A 57 -30.00 13.43 3.79
CA ARG A 57 -28.96 12.94 4.71
C ARG A 57 -28.54 11.52 4.37
N ALA A 58 -29.50 10.64 4.09
CA ALA A 58 -29.21 9.25 3.70
C ALA A 58 -28.40 9.18 2.40
N ILE A 59 -28.80 9.94 1.37
CA ILE A 59 -28.05 10.03 0.10
C ILE A 59 -26.64 10.57 0.33
N ARG A 60 -26.52 11.64 1.12
CA ARG A 60 -25.22 12.24 1.45
C ARG A 60 -24.32 11.24 2.18
N LYS A 61 -24.84 10.53 3.19
CA LYS A 61 -24.09 9.51 3.93
C LYS A 61 -23.58 8.42 3.00
N LYS A 62 -24.45 7.87 2.13
CA LYS A 62 -24.07 6.85 1.15
C LYS A 62 -22.98 7.36 0.19
N ARG A 63 -23.08 8.60 -0.26
CA ARG A 63 -22.06 9.23 -1.11
C ARG A 63 -20.73 9.41 -0.38
N GLU A 64 -20.76 9.84 0.88
CA GLU A 64 -19.57 9.98 1.73
C GLU A 64 -18.90 8.63 1.97
N GLU A 65 -19.68 7.57 2.24
CA GLU A 65 -19.19 6.20 2.37
C GLU A 65 -18.52 5.70 1.08
N GLN A 66 -19.16 5.91 -0.08
CA GLN A 66 -18.57 5.57 -1.38
C GLN A 66 -17.28 6.33 -1.65
N MET A 67 -17.26 7.65 -1.45
CA MET A 67 -16.06 8.45 -1.64
C MET A 67 -14.94 8.02 -0.69
N ARG A 68 -15.26 7.68 0.57
CA ARG A 68 -14.29 7.19 1.54
C ARG A 68 -13.71 5.84 1.11
N ALA A 69 -14.53 4.91 0.65
CA ALA A 69 -14.07 3.61 0.16
C ALA A 69 -13.13 3.79 -1.06
N THR A 70 -13.53 4.59 -2.06
CA THR A 70 -12.69 4.88 -3.22
C THR A 70 -11.40 5.60 -2.85
N TYR A 71 -11.44 6.51 -1.87
CA TYR A 71 -10.25 7.19 -1.39
C TYR A 71 -9.26 6.22 -0.74
N LEU A 72 -9.74 5.33 0.14
CA LEU A 72 -8.91 4.30 0.78
C LEU A 72 -8.28 3.37 -0.26
N GLN A 73 -9.06 2.91 -1.23
CA GLN A 73 -8.55 2.08 -2.32
C GLN A 73 -7.43 2.78 -3.11
N ARG A 74 -7.66 4.03 -3.54
CA ARG A 74 -6.63 4.81 -4.25
C ARG A 74 -5.39 5.09 -3.40
N GLN A 75 -5.56 5.21 -2.09
CA GLN A 75 -4.43 5.40 -1.19
C GLN A 75 -3.59 4.12 -1.12
N ALA A 76 -4.22 2.95 -0.99
CA ALA A 76 -3.55 1.66 -1.02
C ALA A 76 -2.82 1.45 -2.35
N GLU A 77 -3.48 1.68 -3.49
CA GLU A 77 -2.88 1.60 -4.83
C GLU A 77 -1.65 2.51 -5.00
N LYS A 78 -1.68 3.72 -4.42
CA LYS A 78 -0.53 4.63 -4.46
C LYS A 78 0.64 4.15 -3.61
N VAL A 79 0.37 3.49 -2.49
CA VAL A 79 1.41 2.90 -1.63
C VAL A 79 2.05 1.74 -2.39
N THR A 80 1.26 0.78 -2.88
CA THR A 80 1.79 -0.37 -3.62
C THR A 80 2.54 0.05 -4.89
N GLN A 81 2.10 1.09 -5.61
CA GLN A 81 2.83 1.64 -6.75
C GLN A 81 4.18 2.24 -6.35
N LYS A 82 4.25 2.97 -5.23
CA LYS A 82 5.51 3.54 -4.73
C LYS A 82 6.47 2.42 -4.33
N ASP A 83 5.99 1.40 -3.64
CA ASP A 83 6.80 0.26 -3.21
C ASP A 83 7.32 -0.53 -4.42
N THR A 84 6.47 -0.74 -5.43
CA THR A 84 6.87 -1.37 -6.70
C THR A 84 7.93 -0.55 -7.43
N GLN A 85 7.77 0.77 -7.50
CA GLN A 85 8.76 1.66 -8.11
C GLN A 85 10.08 1.67 -7.33
N TYR A 86 10.01 1.60 -6.00
CA TYR A 86 11.16 1.53 -5.12
C TYR A 86 11.94 0.23 -5.33
N ARG A 87 11.25 -0.92 -5.26
CA ARG A 87 11.82 -2.26 -5.54
C ARG A 87 12.43 -2.31 -6.94
N GLY A 88 11.74 -1.78 -7.95
CA GLY A 88 12.25 -1.73 -9.32
C GLY A 88 13.49 -0.84 -9.52
N ARG A 89 13.74 0.17 -8.67
CA ARG A 89 15.01 0.94 -8.70
C ARG A 89 16.16 0.12 -8.13
N ILE A 90 15.92 -0.57 -7.02
CA ILE A 90 16.90 -1.45 -6.38
C ILE A 90 17.25 -2.61 -7.31
N GLU A 91 16.25 -3.27 -7.89
CA GLU A 91 16.47 -4.39 -8.82
C GLU A 91 17.29 -3.94 -10.04
N LYS A 92 17.10 -2.72 -10.55
CA LYS A 92 17.94 -2.16 -11.63
C LYS A 92 19.39 -1.97 -11.22
N ILE A 93 19.65 -1.56 -9.98
CA ILE A 93 21.01 -1.44 -9.44
C ILE A 93 21.66 -2.81 -9.37
N ILE A 94 20.94 -3.80 -8.83
CA ILE A 94 21.44 -5.17 -8.73
C ILE A 94 21.65 -5.79 -10.12
N LYS A 95 20.75 -5.57 -11.08
CA LYS A 95 20.94 -6.03 -12.47
C LYS A 95 22.20 -5.48 -13.11
N LYS A 96 22.49 -4.19 -12.90
CA LYS A 96 23.76 -3.59 -13.38
C LYS A 96 24.95 -4.21 -12.66
N ALA A 97 24.85 -4.40 -11.35
CA ALA A 97 25.90 -5.03 -10.57
C ALA A 97 26.24 -6.45 -11.02
N ILE A 98 25.22 -7.26 -11.35
CA ILE A 98 25.41 -8.61 -11.93
C ILE A 98 26.08 -8.53 -13.30
N ALA A 99 25.72 -7.55 -14.12
CA ALA A 99 26.32 -7.38 -15.45
C ALA A 99 27.79 -6.92 -15.39
N ASP A 100 28.16 -6.11 -14.39
CA ASP A 100 29.46 -5.43 -14.36
C ASP A 100 30.61 -6.30 -13.79
N GLN A 101 30.34 -7.47 -13.16
CA GLN A 101 31.28 -8.48 -12.60
C GLN A 101 32.43 -8.01 -11.68
N ASN A 102 32.76 -6.71 -11.64
CA ASN A 102 33.81 -6.07 -10.86
C ASN A 102 33.25 -5.21 -9.73
N LEU A 103 32.14 -5.65 -9.13
CA LEU A 103 31.46 -4.89 -8.10
C LEU A 103 32.17 -5.05 -6.75
N THR A 104 32.57 -3.93 -6.13
CA THR A 104 33.10 -3.91 -4.78
C THR A 104 32.00 -3.62 -3.76
N VAL A 105 32.22 -4.00 -2.50
CA VAL A 105 31.31 -3.69 -1.39
C VAL A 105 31.06 -2.18 -1.29
N ASP A 106 32.11 -1.38 -1.47
CA ASP A 106 32.05 0.08 -1.39
C ASP A 106 31.22 0.70 -2.52
N SER A 107 31.35 0.19 -3.76
CA SER A 107 30.59 0.71 -4.89
C SER A 107 29.10 0.40 -4.74
N LEU A 108 28.75 -0.81 -4.30
CA LEU A 108 27.35 -1.17 -4.04
C LEU A 108 26.78 -0.37 -2.87
N LYS A 109 27.53 -0.21 -1.76
CA LYS A 109 27.11 0.59 -0.60
C LYS A 109 26.84 2.05 -0.99
N ALA A 110 27.69 2.64 -1.83
CA ALA A 110 27.51 4.01 -2.31
C ALA A 110 26.22 4.17 -3.11
N VAL A 111 25.96 3.26 -4.07
CA VAL A 111 24.75 3.32 -4.91
C VAL A 111 23.48 3.05 -4.10
N LEU A 112 23.54 2.14 -3.13
CA LEU A 112 22.40 1.85 -2.24
C LEU A 112 22.09 3.01 -1.29
N LYS A 113 23.09 3.77 -0.83
CA LYS A 113 22.87 4.94 0.03
C LYS A 113 22.01 6.03 -0.62
N ASP A 114 22.10 6.17 -1.95
CA ASP A 114 21.31 7.15 -2.68
C ASP A 114 19.84 6.74 -2.86
N VAL A 115 19.54 5.44 -2.70
CA VAL A 115 18.20 4.88 -2.92
C VAL A 115 17.53 4.48 -1.61
N MET A 116 18.27 3.91 -0.67
CA MET A 116 17.77 3.39 0.60
C MET A 116 17.88 4.45 1.69
N SER A 117 16.78 4.65 2.42
CA SER A 117 16.75 5.58 3.56
C SER A 117 17.40 5.00 4.82
N THR A 118 17.52 3.68 4.90
CA THR A 118 18.13 2.94 5.99
C THR A 118 19.52 2.45 5.59
N GLU A 119 20.45 2.46 6.55
CA GLU A 119 21.77 1.87 6.33
C GLU A 119 21.64 0.34 6.29
N VAL A 120 22.09 -0.25 5.19
CA VAL A 120 22.13 -1.71 5.02
C VAL A 120 23.34 -2.26 5.76
N ALA A 121 23.13 -3.34 6.51
CA ALA A 121 24.21 -4.04 7.21
C ALA A 121 25.31 -4.48 6.23
N GLU A 122 26.56 -4.21 6.57
CA GLU A 122 27.72 -4.52 5.71
C GLU A 122 27.83 -6.03 5.42
N THR A 123 27.41 -6.87 6.37
CA THR A 123 27.35 -8.34 6.21
C THR A 123 26.44 -8.77 5.06
N LYS A 124 25.26 -8.15 4.93
CA LYS A 124 24.34 -8.38 3.80
C LYS A 124 24.98 -7.98 2.48
N ILE A 125 25.59 -6.81 2.41
CA ILE A 125 26.25 -6.32 1.19
C ILE A 125 27.38 -7.26 0.78
N LYS A 126 28.21 -7.70 1.73
CA LYS A 126 29.27 -8.69 1.48
C LYS A 126 28.71 -10.00 0.92
N ARG A 127 27.63 -10.51 1.50
CA ARG A 127 26.96 -11.73 1.01
C ARG A 127 26.44 -11.53 -0.41
N ILE A 128 25.79 -10.40 -0.71
CA ILE A 128 25.32 -10.08 -2.07
C ILE A 128 26.49 -10.05 -3.06
N CYS A 129 27.58 -9.34 -2.75
CA CYS A 129 28.77 -9.30 -3.62
C CYS A 129 29.36 -10.70 -3.85
N LYS A 130 29.38 -11.55 -2.81
CA LYS A 130 29.86 -12.93 -2.90
C LYS A 130 28.99 -13.78 -3.82
N ILE A 131 27.67 -13.69 -3.70
CA ILE A 131 26.70 -14.40 -4.56
C ILE A 131 26.78 -13.91 -6.01
N ILE A 132 26.97 -12.60 -6.23
CA ILE A 132 27.15 -12.07 -7.59
C ILE A 132 28.43 -12.63 -8.23
N ALA A 133 29.52 -12.71 -7.47
CA ALA A 133 30.79 -13.24 -7.96
C ALA A 133 30.74 -14.76 -8.18
N ASN A 134 30.01 -15.50 -7.35
CA ASN A 134 29.81 -16.94 -7.46
C ASN A 134 28.34 -17.32 -7.16
N PRO A 135 27.46 -17.31 -8.17
CA PRO A 135 26.05 -17.62 -7.99
C PRO A 135 25.79 -19.04 -7.48
N GLU A 136 26.68 -19.99 -7.72
CA GLU A 136 26.50 -21.38 -7.26
C GLU A 136 26.52 -21.51 -5.73
N GLU A 137 27.02 -20.50 -5.01
CA GLU A 137 27.10 -20.54 -3.54
C GLU A 137 25.74 -20.61 -2.83
N ILE A 138 24.66 -20.15 -3.47
CA ILE A 138 23.32 -20.22 -2.87
C ILE A 138 22.64 -21.57 -3.10
N VAL A 139 23.17 -22.42 -3.99
CA VAL A 139 22.61 -23.75 -4.24
C VAL A 139 22.67 -24.57 -2.96
N ASP A 140 21.60 -25.32 -2.69
CA ASP A 140 21.39 -26.11 -1.47
C ASP A 140 21.33 -25.32 -0.16
N THR A 141 21.30 -23.99 -0.19
CA THR A 141 21.09 -23.19 1.02
C THR A 141 19.60 -23.10 1.36
N TYR A 142 19.23 -23.35 2.62
CA TYR A 142 17.87 -23.13 3.07
C TYR A 142 17.57 -21.63 3.14
N LEU A 143 16.37 -21.24 2.76
CA LEU A 143 15.89 -19.87 2.86
C LEU A 143 14.45 -19.81 3.35
N ASP A 144 14.11 -18.69 3.95
CA ASP A 144 12.74 -18.26 4.19
C ASP A 144 12.39 -17.13 3.23
N HIS A 145 11.19 -17.18 2.64
CA HIS A 145 10.70 -16.14 1.75
C HIS A 145 9.26 -15.79 2.10
N TYR A 146 8.99 -14.50 2.23
CA TYR A 146 7.66 -13.95 2.39
C TYR A 146 7.09 -13.52 1.04
N PHE A 147 5.98 -14.13 0.65
CA PHE A 147 5.18 -13.68 -0.50
C PHE A 147 3.92 -12.98 -0.02
N ASN A 148 3.55 -11.88 -0.68
CA ASN A 148 2.29 -11.21 -0.40
C ASN A 148 1.18 -11.87 -1.23
N GLU A 149 0.35 -12.67 -0.57
CA GLU A 149 -0.81 -13.34 -1.16
C GLU A 149 -2.10 -12.80 -0.52
N ASP A 150 -3.02 -12.28 -1.33
CA ASP A 150 -4.30 -11.73 -0.89
C ASP A 150 -4.20 -10.65 0.23
N ASN A 151 -3.11 -9.86 0.22
CA ASN A 151 -2.75 -8.87 1.26
C ASN A 151 -2.34 -9.48 2.61
N MET A 152 -1.91 -10.74 2.63
CA MET A 152 -1.27 -11.38 3.76
C MET A 152 0.15 -11.80 3.38
N ASP A 153 1.11 -11.58 4.27
CA ASP A 153 2.46 -12.07 4.07
C ASP A 153 2.50 -13.55 4.48
N VAL A 154 2.62 -14.42 3.48
CA VAL A 154 2.71 -15.87 3.65
C VAL A 154 4.18 -16.27 3.62
N ARG A 155 4.62 -17.00 4.63
CA ARG A 155 5.98 -17.51 4.73
C ARG A 155 6.09 -18.85 4.04
N TYR A 156 7.09 -19.00 3.19
CA TYR A 156 7.51 -20.23 2.56
C TYR A 156 8.94 -20.57 2.97
N HIS A 157 9.20 -21.86 3.13
CA HIS A 157 10.55 -22.37 3.11
C HIS A 157 10.96 -22.60 1.66
N GLY A 158 12.23 -22.40 1.36
CA GLY A 158 12.76 -22.69 0.04
C GLY A 158 14.19 -23.16 0.06
N LYS A 159 14.62 -23.67 -1.08
CA LYS A 159 15.98 -24.12 -1.31
C LYS A 159 16.33 -23.96 -2.80
N PRO A 160 17.35 -23.15 -3.15
CA PRO A 160 17.81 -23.05 -4.52
C PRO A 160 18.38 -24.38 -5.00
N VAL A 161 17.87 -24.88 -6.11
CA VAL A 161 18.20 -26.18 -6.70
C VAL A 161 19.24 -26.02 -7.81
N GLU A 162 19.05 -25.05 -8.70
CA GLU A 162 19.91 -24.87 -9.86
C GLU A 162 20.08 -23.40 -10.23
N ILE A 163 21.28 -23.05 -10.71
CA ILE A 163 21.56 -21.77 -11.38
C ILE A 163 21.35 -21.94 -12.88
N LEU A 164 20.33 -21.29 -13.41
CA LEU A 164 20.02 -21.26 -14.83
C LEU A 164 20.84 -20.17 -15.53
N LEU A 165 21.81 -20.59 -16.33
CA LEU A 165 22.72 -19.70 -17.05
C LEU A 165 21.97 -18.73 -17.99
N PRO A 166 22.45 -17.49 -18.14
CA PRO A 166 21.83 -16.51 -19.00
C PRO A 166 21.90 -16.94 -20.47
N THR A 167 20.83 -16.68 -21.21
CA THR A 167 20.77 -16.82 -22.67
C THR A 167 20.45 -15.46 -23.29
N LYS A 168 20.49 -15.35 -24.63
CA LYS A 168 20.07 -14.11 -25.33
C LYS A 168 18.65 -13.65 -24.98
N ARG A 169 17.79 -14.56 -24.49
CA ARG A 169 16.37 -14.28 -24.17
C ARG A 169 16.05 -14.34 -22.68
N LYS A 170 16.89 -14.96 -21.85
CA LYS A 170 16.63 -15.16 -20.42
C LYS A 170 17.82 -14.65 -19.60
N PRO A 171 17.60 -13.79 -18.59
CA PRO A 171 18.68 -13.38 -17.69
C PRO A 171 19.12 -14.56 -16.80
N LEU A 172 20.26 -14.37 -16.12
CA LEU A 172 20.74 -15.30 -15.10
C LEU A 172 19.64 -15.50 -14.04
N SER A 173 19.22 -16.74 -13.85
CA SER A 173 18.07 -17.12 -13.04
C SER A 173 18.42 -18.26 -12.10
N VAL A 174 17.57 -18.49 -11.12
CA VAL A 174 17.70 -19.49 -10.06
C VAL A 174 16.39 -20.25 -10.01
N GLU A 175 16.46 -21.57 -10.03
CA GLU A 175 15.33 -22.43 -9.72
C GLU A 175 15.33 -22.73 -8.23
N ILE A 176 14.22 -22.48 -7.56
CA ILE A 176 14.07 -22.60 -6.11
C ILE A 176 12.86 -23.49 -5.85
N ALA A 177 13.07 -24.59 -5.14
CA ALA A 177 12.00 -25.42 -4.62
C ALA A 177 11.39 -24.72 -3.40
N TYR A 178 10.09 -24.45 -3.41
CA TYR A 178 9.37 -23.83 -2.28
C TYR A 178 8.32 -24.77 -1.69
N TRP A 179 8.14 -24.72 -0.37
CA TRP A 179 7.08 -25.41 0.34
C TRP A 179 6.56 -24.56 1.50
N ILE A 180 5.31 -24.82 1.92
CA ILE A 180 4.71 -24.11 3.05
C ILE A 180 5.37 -24.59 4.35
N VAL A 181 5.42 -23.74 5.38
CA VAL A 181 6.05 -24.04 6.68
C VAL A 181 5.58 -25.36 7.31
N ASP A 182 4.33 -25.75 7.09
CA ASP A 182 3.74 -26.98 7.63
C ASP A 182 3.96 -28.23 6.74
N GLN A 183 4.61 -28.06 5.59
CA GLN A 183 4.90 -29.12 4.61
C GLN A 183 6.38 -29.50 4.62
N SER A 184 6.71 -30.56 3.87
CA SER A 184 8.08 -31.04 3.72
C SER A 184 8.66 -30.66 2.36
N GLU A 185 9.98 -30.69 2.23
CA GLU A 185 10.69 -30.48 0.94
C GLU A 185 10.22 -31.47 -0.15
N ALA A 186 9.66 -32.63 0.23
CA ALA A 186 9.10 -33.59 -0.73
C ALA A 186 7.82 -33.10 -1.42
N ASP A 187 7.14 -32.10 -0.84
CA ASP A 187 5.93 -31.47 -1.38
C ASP A 187 6.25 -30.17 -2.12
N ALA A 188 7.54 -29.88 -2.35
CA ALA A 188 7.96 -28.60 -2.89
C ALA A 188 7.59 -28.41 -4.36
N GLU A 189 7.28 -27.16 -4.72
CA GLU A 189 7.06 -26.73 -6.09
C GLU A 189 8.24 -25.88 -6.56
N ASP A 190 8.74 -26.19 -7.77
CA ASP A 190 9.85 -25.46 -8.37
C ASP A 190 9.39 -24.12 -8.94
N TYR A 191 10.06 -23.06 -8.53
CA TYR A 191 9.81 -21.70 -9.00
C TYR A 191 11.08 -21.06 -9.53
N THR A 192 11.01 -20.55 -10.76
CA THR A 192 12.14 -19.84 -11.38
C THR A 192 12.09 -18.34 -11.09
N MET A 193 13.15 -17.81 -10.49
CA MET A 193 13.33 -16.37 -10.25
C MET A 193 14.61 -15.86 -10.91
N THR A 194 14.65 -14.61 -11.32
CA THR A 194 15.93 -14.01 -11.75
C THR A 194 16.82 -13.79 -10.54
N LEU A 195 18.15 -13.95 -10.69
CA LEU A 195 19.08 -13.71 -9.57
C LEU A 195 18.93 -12.29 -9.00
N SER A 196 18.64 -11.31 -9.87
CA SER A 196 18.35 -9.94 -9.44
C SER A 196 17.15 -9.82 -8.53
N GLN A 197 16.10 -10.63 -8.73
CA GLN A 197 14.93 -10.64 -7.85
C GLN A 197 15.30 -11.24 -6.50
N VAL A 198 15.92 -12.42 -6.48
CA VAL A 198 16.38 -13.09 -5.25
C VAL A 198 17.23 -12.16 -4.37
N LEU A 199 18.21 -11.47 -4.97
CA LEU A 199 19.07 -10.55 -4.24
C LEU A 199 18.36 -9.25 -3.81
N THR A 200 17.37 -8.79 -4.58
CA THR A 200 16.53 -7.65 -4.18
C THR A 200 15.71 -8.02 -2.96
N ASP A 201 15.16 -9.22 -2.95
CA ASP A 201 14.27 -9.72 -1.89
C ASP A 201 15.07 -9.97 -0.61
N TYR A 202 16.31 -10.48 -0.74
CA TYR A 202 17.25 -10.59 0.36
C TYR A 202 17.64 -9.22 0.96
N LEU A 203 17.83 -8.23 0.09
CA LEU A 203 18.19 -6.87 0.50
C LEU A 203 17.03 -6.16 1.22
N LEU A 204 15.79 -6.44 0.81
CA LEU A 204 14.56 -5.85 1.35
C LEU A 204 13.98 -6.60 2.56
N ASP A 205 14.65 -7.67 3.03
CA ASP A 205 14.19 -8.53 4.12
C ASP A 205 12.94 -9.38 3.79
N ASP A 206 12.54 -9.44 2.52
CA ASP A 206 11.50 -10.35 2.04
C ASP A 206 12.01 -11.81 2.00
N LEU A 207 13.32 -11.99 1.81
CA LEU A 207 14.01 -13.28 1.77
C LEU A 207 15.16 -13.31 2.78
N THR A 208 15.33 -14.42 3.50
CA THR A 208 16.46 -14.65 4.41
C THR A 208 17.08 -15.99 4.14
N PHE A 209 18.38 -16.01 3.87
CA PHE A 209 19.14 -17.28 3.83
C PHE A 209 19.45 -17.74 5.26
N LEU A 210 19.10 -18.99 5.56
CA LEU A 210 19.40 -19.65 6.81
C LEU A 210 20.85 -20.15 6.77
N GLU A 211 21.64 -19.77 7.76
CA GLU A 211 22.97 -20.33 7.95
C GLU A 211 22.81 -21.73 8.56
N VAL A 212 23.39 -22.73 7.90
CA VAL A 212 23.50 -24.11 8.40
C VAL A 212 24.70 -24.21 9.33
#